data_AF-A0A3M6WQP3-F1
#
_entry.id   AF-A0A3M6WQP3-F1
#
_cell.length_a   1.000
_cell.length_b   1.000
_cell.length_c   1.000
_cell.angle_alpha   90.00
_cell.angle_beta   90.00
_cell.angle_gamma   90.00
#
_symmetry.space_group_name_H-M   'P 1'
#
loop_
_entity.id
_entity.type
_entity.pdbx_description
1 polymer ?
#
loop_
_entity_poly.entity_id
_entity_poly.type
_entity_poly.pdbx_seq_one_letter_code
_entity_poly.pdbx_strand_id
1 'polypeptide(L)'
;FVQALSNPLYVHYLATQKLFEDDAFIRYLDYLQYFREPKYMRFLQYPGPTLRMLDLLQQDQFRKDAISPALIDDLVRTGFEASTAGLVGGSGR
;
A
#
# COMPACT_ATOMS: atom_id res chain seq x y z
N PHE A 1 -3.18 10.51 5.48
CA PHE A 1 -2.51 9.30 6.01
C PHE A 1 -2.79 8.07 5.17
N VAL A 2 -3.99 7.48 5.19
CA VAL A 2 -4.28 6.18 4.52
C VAL A 2 -3.85 6.14 3.03
N GLN A 3 -4.11 7.20 2.28
CA GLN A 3 -3.72 7.29 0.86
C GLN A 3 -2.20 7.31 0.66
N ALA A 4 -1.42 7.80 1.63
CA ALA A 4 0.04 7.79 1.55
C ALA A 4 0.62 6.36 1.62
N LEU A 5 -0.12 5.39 2.16
CA LEU A 5 0.26 3.97 2.13
C LEU A 5 0.34 3.42 0.70
N SER A 6 -0.35 4.03 -0.27
CA SER A 6 -0.18 3.66 -1.68
C SER A 6 1.24 3.88 -2.22
N ASN A 7 2.05 4.70 -1.55
CA ASN A 7 3.45 4.95 -1.91
C ASN A 7 4.39 3.98 -1.16
N PRO A 8 5.08 3.07 -1.86
CA PRO A 8 6.03 2.14 -1.23
C PRO A 8 7.15 2.83 -0.45
N LEU A 9 7.64 4.00 -0.89
CA LEU A 9 8.68 4.75 -0.17
C LEU A 9 8.19 5.26 1.19
N TYR A 10 6.90 5.60 1.29
CA TYR A 10 6.30 5.99 2.56
C TYR A 10 6.19 4.79 3.51
N VAL A 11 5.79 3.63 2.99
CA VAL A 11 5.76 2.38 3.75
C VAL A 11 7.16 2.01 4.26
N HIS A 12 8.18 2.14 3.41
CA HIS A 12 9.56 1.95 3.80
C HIS A 12 9.97 2.89 4.94
N TYR A 13 9.65 4.19 4.81
CA TYR A 13 9.90 5.16 5.87
C TYR A 13 9.26 4.73 7.19
N LEU A 14 7.99 4.31 7.19
CA LEU A 14 7.32 3.81 8.40
C LEU A 14 8.04 2.59 9.00
N ALA A 15 8.55 1.68 8.16
CA ALA A 15 9.35 0.53 8.59
C ALA A 15 10.66 0.96 9.25
N THR A 16 11.39 1.94 8.69
CA THR A 16 12.64 2.46 9.29
C THR A 16 12.42 3.10 10.65
N GLN A 17 11.22 3.65 10.90
CA GLN A 17 10.82 4.21 12.19
C GLN A 17 10.32 3.15 13.18
N LYS A 18 10.37 1.86 12.83
CA LYS A 18 9.89 0.73 13.64
C LYS A 18 8.41 0.81 14.01
N LEU A 19 7.61 1.56 13.26
CA LEU A 19 6.17 1.68 13.53
C LEU A 19 5.42 0.36 13.31
N PHE A 20 5.94 -0.52 12.45
CA PHE A 20 5.37 -1.85 12.25
C PHE A 20 5.71 -2.86 13.36
N GLU A 21 6.56 -2.49 14.32
CA GLU A 21 6.80 -3.26 15.56
C GLU A 21 5.85 -2.82 16.68
N ASP A 22 5.18 -1.66 16.53
CA ASP A 22 4.22 -1.17 17.50
C ASP A 22 2.83 -1.81 17.30
N ASP A 23 2.47 -2.60 18.29
CA ASP A 23 1.20 -3.28 18.46
C ASP A 23 -0.02 -2.34 18.35
N ALA A 24 0.09 -1.09 18.82
CA ALA A 24 -0.98 -0.11 18.69
C ALA A 24 -1.13 0.36 17.24
N PHE A 25 -0.01 0.51 16.53
CA PHE A 25 -0.01 0.89 15.12
C PHE A 25 -0.54 -0.23 14.22
N ILE A 26 -0.20 -1.49 14.50
CA ILE A 26 -0.77 -2.64 13.77
C ILE A 26 -2.30 -2.67 13.92
N ARG A 27 -2.82 -2.48 15.13
CA ARG A 27 -4.28 -2.36 15.36
C ARG A 27 -4.90 -1.17 14.63
N TYR A 28 -4.16 -0.07 14.51
CA TYR A 28 -4.62 1.07 13.73
C TYR A 28 -4.68 0.76 12.22
N LEU A 29 -3.71 0.01 11.68
CA LEU A 29 -3.75 -0.45 10.28
C LEU A 29 -4.94 -1.38 10.03
N ASP A 30 -5.25 -2.28 10.96
CA ASP A 30 -6.46 -3.11 10.91
C ASP A 30 -7.73 -2.26 10.94
N TYR A 31 -7.80 -1.27 11.83
CA TYR A 31 -8.91 -0.32 11.86
C TYR A 31 -9.13 0.36 10.50
N LEU A 32 -8.07 0.78 9.81
CA LEU A 32 -8.17 1.43 8.50
C LEU A 32 -8.78 0.54 7.39
N GLN A 33 -8.97 -0.77 7.61
CA GLN A 33 -9.66 -1.64 6.66
C GLN A 33 -11.12 -1.25 6.42
N TYR A 34 -11.73 -0.43 7.29
CA TYR A 34 -13.09 0.10 7.04
C TYR A 34 -13.19 0.89 5.72
N PHE A 35 -12.07 1.43 5.20
CA PHE A 35 -12.05 2.15 3.91
C PHE A 35 -12.46 1.29 2.71
N ARG A 36 -12.51 -0.04 2.88
CA ARG A 36 -13.05 -0.98 1.89
C ARG A 36 -14.55 -0.85 1.69
N GLU A 37 -15.29 -0.33 2.65
CA GLU A 37 -16.73 -0.17 2.48
C GLU A 37 -17.01 0.91 1.41
N PRO A 38 -17.93 0.67 0.45
CA PRO A 38 -18.19 1.60 -0.65
C PRO A 38 -18.48 3.03 -0.20
N LYS A 39 -19.11 3.19 0.96
CA LYS A 39 -19.41 4.49 1.54
C LYS A 39 -18.16 5.31 1.89
N TYR A 40 -17.02 4.69 2.17
CA TYR A 40 -15.75 5.36 2.49
C TYR A 40 -14.75 5.29 1.34
N MET A 41 -14.78 4.23 0.54
CA MET A 41 -13.89 4.04 -0.61
C MET A 41 -13.94 5.23 -1.59
N ARG A 42 -15.11 5.86 -1.75
CA ARG A 42 -15.29 7.06 -2.59
C ARG A 42 -14.40 8.26 -2.23
N PHE A 43 -13.84 8.29 -1.01
CA PHE A 43 -12.94 9.34 -0.56
C PHE A 43 -11.47 9.04 -0.83
N LEU A 44 -11.14 7.85 -1.35
CA LEU A 44 -9.79 7.48 -1.75
C LEU A 44 -9.57 7.90 -3.21
N GLN A 45 -8.48 8.63 -3.46
CA GLN A 45 -8.10 8.99 -4.83
C GLN A 45 -7.57 7.78 -5.61
N TYR A 46 -6.89 6.87 -4.91
CA TYR A 46 -6.32 5.65 -5.47
C TYR A 46 -6.74 4.43 -4.62
N PRO A 47 -8.00 3.98 -4.70
CA PRO A 47 -8.52 2.92 -3.83
C PRO A 47 -7.78 1.61 -4.02
N GLY A 48 -7.50 1.19 -5.27
CA GLY A 48 -6.82 -0.08 -5.56
C GLY A 48 -5.44 -0.20 -4.89
N PRO A 49 -4.46 0.68 -5.19
CA PRO A 49 -3.14 0.63 -4.57
C PRO A 49 -3.17 0.80 -3.06
N THR A 50 -4.03 1.68 -2.55
CA THR A 50 -4.15 1.94 -1.11
C THR A 50 -4.64 0.69 -0.36
N LEU A 51 -5.73 0.08 -0.83
CA LEU A 51 -6.31 -1.10 -0.21
C LEU A 51 -5.38 -2.32 -0.36
N ARG A 52 -4.75 -2.50 -1.52
CA ARG A 52 -3.75 -3.55 -1.72
C ARG A 52 -2.59 -3.44 -0.72
N MET A 53 -2.08 -2.23 -0.48
CA MET A 53 -1.02 -2.05 0.51
C MET A 53 -1.51 -2.35 1.92
N LEU A 54 -2.71 -1.88 2.30
CA LEU A 54 -3.29 -2.22 3.60
C LEU A 54 -3.36 -3.73 3.83
N ASP A 55 -3.69 -4.50 2.79
CA ASP A 55 -3.77 -5.96 2.86
C ASP A 55 -2.42 -6.63 3.04
N LEU A 56 -1.40 -6.14 2.34
CA LEU A 56 -0.02 -6.59 2.53
C LEU A 56 0.47 -6.27 3.94
N LEU A 57 0.16 -5.08 4.47
CA LEU A 57 0.54 -4.66 5.82
C LEU A 57 -0.12 -5.46 6.94
N GLN A 58 -1.21 -6.20 6.67
CA GLN A 58 -1.77 -7.15 7.65
C GLN A 58 -0.88 -8.40 7.81
N GLN A 59 -0.05 -8.71 6.82
CA GLN A 59 0.85 -9.86 6.85
C GLN A 59 2.09 -9.52 7.68
N ASP A 60 2.33 -10.30 8.74
CA ASP A 60 3.47 -10.09 9.63
C ASP A 60 4.81 -10.16 8.91
N GLN A 61 4.95 -11.13 8.00
CA GLN A 61 6.16 -11.28 7.21
C GLN A 61 6.42 -10.05 6.33
N PHE A 62 5.38 -9.52 5.67
CA PHE A 62 5.53 -8.33 4.84
C PHE A 62 5.94 -7.10 5.64
N ARG A 63 5.40 -6.91 6.86
CA ARG A 63 5.81 -5.81 7.75
C ARG A 63 7.30 -5.88 8.10
N LYS A 64 7.81 -7.08 8.37
CA LYS A 64 9.23 -7.31 8.65
C LYS A 64 10.09 -7.03 7.41
N ASP A 65 9.62 -7.43 6.25
CA ASP A 65 10.34 -7.27 4.99
C ASP A 65 10.26 -5.84 4.42
N ALA A 66 9.32 -5.00 4.87
CA ALA A 66 9.14 -3.62 4.42
C ALA A 66 10.35 -2.70 4.68
N ILE A 67 11.24 -3.08 5.59
CA ILE A 67 12.51 -2.39 5.81
C ILE A 67 13.55 -2.70 4.71
N SER A 68 13.34 -3.74 3.90
CA SER A 68 14.27 -4.12 2.82
C SER A 68 14.13 -3.17 1.63
N PRO A 69 15.20 -2.45 1.22
CA PRO A 69 15.16 -1.59 0.04
C PRO A 69 14.81 -2.36 -1.24
N ALA A 70 15.28 -3.60 -1.37
CA ALA A 70 15.02 -4.44 -2.54
C ALA A 70 13.52 -4.72 -2.74
N LEU A 71 12.78 -4.98 -1.65
CA LEU A 71 11.33 -5.18 -1.72
C LEU A 71 10.63 -3.90 -2.19
N ILE A 72 11.10 -2.74 -1.73
CA ILE A 72 10.51 -1.44 -2.07
C ILE A 72 10.78 -1.09 -3.53
N ASP A 73 11.99 -1.33 -4.02
CA ASP A 73 12.35 -1.15 -5.43
C ASP A 73 11.47 -2.02 -6.33
N ASP A 74 11.24 -3.28 -5.95
CA ASP A 74 10.33 -4.17 -6.66
C ASP A 74 8.88 -3.68 -6.65
N LEU A 75 8.37 -3.21 -5.50
CA LEU A 75 7.02 -2.66 -5.39
C LEU A 75 6.84 -1.39 -6.24
N VAL A 76 7.84 -0.52 -6.28
CA VAL A 76 7.83 0.70 -7.12
C VAL A 76 7.82 0.30 -8.59
N ARG A 77 8.68 -0.65 -9.00
CA ARG A 77 8.74 -1.14 -10.37
C ARG A 77 7.42 -1.78 -10.81
N THR A 78 6.87 -2.70 -10.02
CA THR A 78 5.58 -3.34 -10.33
C THR A 78 4.43 -2.33 -10.35
N GLY A 79 4.43 -1.34 -9.45
CA GLY A 79 3.42 -0.27 -9.45
C GLY A 79 3.48 0.61 -10.71
N PHE A 80 4.68 0.92 -11.20
CA PHE A 80 4.90 1.65 -12.44
C PHE A 80 4.48 0.84 -13.68
N GLU A 81 4.82 -0.44 -13.73
CA GLU A 81 4.41 -1.36 -14.79
C GLU A 81 2.88 -1.51 -14.85
N ALA A 82 2.21 -1.67 -13.71
CA ALA A 82 0.75 -1.76 -13.65
C ALA A 82 0.06 -0.47 -14.15
N SER A 83 0.67 0.69 -13.90
CA SER A 83 0.16 2.00 -14.34
C SER A 83 0.37 2.24 -15.84
N THR A 84 1.49 1.78 -16.41
CA THR A 84 1.80 1.92 -17.85
C THR A 84 1.09 0.87 -18.70
N ALA A 85 0.87 -0.35 -18.20
CA ALA A 85 0.07 -1.38 -18.86
C ALA A 85 -1.38 -0.93 -19.11
N GLY A 86 -1.95 -0.14 -18.19
CA GLY A 86 -3.27 0.47 -18.35
C GLY A 86 -3.35 1.52 -19.46
N LEU A 87 -2.23 2.16 -19.82
CA LEU A 87 -2.16 3.16 -20.91
C LEU A 87 -2.01 2.50 -22.29
N VAL A 88 -1.41 1.31 -22.37
CA VAL A 88 -1.18 0.59 -23.63
C VAL A 88 -2.41 -0.23 -24.07
N GLY A 89 -3.33 -0.56 -23.15
CA GLY A 89 -4.53 -1.36 -23.42
C GLY A 89 -5.77 -0.59 -23.93
N GLY A 90 -5.70 0.72 -24.12
CA GLY A 90 -6.86 1.59 -24.41
C GLY A 90 -7.07 1.99 -25.88
N SER A 91 -6.28 1.49 -26.83
CA SER A 91 -6.47 1.76 -28.26
C SER A 91 -6.89 0.48 -28.99
N GLY A 92 -8.20 0.25 -29.05
CA GLY A 92 -8.73 -0.87 -29.84
C GLY A 92 -10.09 -1.36 -29.40
N ARG A 93 -11.14 -0.57 -29.66
CA ARG A 93 -12.36 -0.98 -30.39
C ARG A 93 -13.38 0.15 -30.41
#